data_AF-A0A380JWK1-F1
#
_entry.id   AF-A0A380JWK1-F1
#
_cell.length_a   1.000
_cell.length_b   1.000
_cell.length_c   1.000
_cell.angle_alpha   90.00
_cell.angle_beta   90.00
_cell.angle_gamma   90.00
#
_symmetry.space_group_name_H-M   'P 1'
#
loop_
_entity.id
_entity.type
_entity.pdbx_description
1 polymer ?
#
loop_
_entity_poly.entity_id
_entity_poly.type
_entity_poly.pdbx_seq_one_letter_code
_entity_poly.pdbx_strand_id
1 'polypeptide(L)'
;MDYLGLNFDHPKRVKAPDVIPVISPSWSPEWYYDPYLMPGRRMNVDKGWEIYPEAVYDIAIKMRDHYDNIPWFLSENGVGISGEDRYRDETG
;
A
#
# COMPACT_ATOMS: atom_id res chain seq x y z
N MET A 1 -17.40 5.26 17.01
CA MET A 1 -16.23 5.83 16.30
C MET A 1 -16.76 7.01 15.52
N ASP A 2 -16.19 8.19 15.71
CA ASP A 2 -16.75 9.43 15.17
C ASP A 2 -16.10 9.85 13.83
N TYR A 3 -14.90 9.34 13.56
CA TYR A 3 -14.17 9.49 12.30
C TYR A 3 -13.12 8.38 12.15
N LEU A 4 -12.54 8.23 10.95
CA LEU A 4 -11.52 7.23 10.63
C LEU A 4 -10.23 7.87 10.08
N GLY A 5 -9.07 7.46 10.60
CA GLY A 5 -7.77 7.73 9.97
C GLY A 5 -7.37 6.55 9.09
N LEU A 6 -7.02 6.82 7.84
CA LEU A 6 -6.55 5.80 6.89
C LEU A 6 -5.10 6.06 6.50
N ASN A 7 -4.26 5.03 6.60
CA ASN A 7 -2.85 5.09 6.18
C ASN A 7 -2.73 4.51 4.77
N PHE A 8 -1.95 5.18 3.92
CA PHE A 8 -1.61 4.66 2.60
C PHE A 8 -0.25 5.17 2.14
N ASP A 9 0.72 4.26 1.99
CA ASP A 9 2.05 4.57 1.47
C ASP A 9 2.31 3.92 0.10
N HIS A 10 1.83 2.70 -0.11
CA HIS A 10 2.09 1.95 -1.33
C HIS A 10 0.98 0.94 -1.62
N PRO A 11 0.69 0.62 -2.89
CA PRO A 11 -0.35 -0.34 -3.25
C PRO A 11 0.09 -1.77 -2.93
N LYS A 12 -0.89 -2.66 -2.83
CA LYS A 12 -0.69 -4.11 -2.79
C LYS A 12 -1.38 -4.72 -4.00
N ARG A 13 -0.70 -5.63 -4.67
CA ARG A 13 -1.26 -6.44 -5.75
C ARG A 13 -1.07 -7.90 -5.39
N VAL A 14 -2.06 -8.72 -5.72
CA VAL A 14 -2.05 -10.14 -5.42
C VAL A 14 -2.41 -10.96 -6.65
N LYS A 15 -1.99 -12.21 -6.66
CA LYS A 15 -2.36 -13.23 -7.66
C LYS A 15 -2.83 -14.50 -6.95
N ALA A 16 -3.37 -15.44 -7.72
CA ALA A 16 -3.62 -16.80 -7.22
C ALA A 16 -2.31 -17.41 -6.69
N PRO A 17 -2.38 -18.21 -5.61
CA PRO A 17 -1.19 -18.81 -5.03
C PRO A 17 -0.54 -19.79 -6.02
N ASP A 18 0.78 -19.73 -6.13
CA ASP A 18 1.56 -20.65 -6.98
C ASP A 18 1.52 -22.07 -6.43
N VAL A 19 1.33 -22.22 -5.11
CA VAL A 19 1.21 -23.50 -4.40
C VAL A 19 0.11 -23.43 -3.36
N ILE A 20 -0.78 -24.42 -3.35
CA ILE A 20 -1.75 -24.61 -2.27
C ILE A 20 -1.14 -25.59 -1.25
N PRO A 21 -0.89 -25.16 0.00
CA PRO A 21 -0.26 -26.02 0.99
C PRO A 21 -1.19 -27.16 1.40
N VAL A 22 -0.71 -28.40 1.30
CA VAL A 22 -1.43 -29.60 1.78
C VAL A 22 -1.13 -29.86 3.25
N ILE A 23 0.08 -29.51 3.70
CA ILE A 23 0.51 -29.52 5.10
C ILE A 23 1.27 -28.21 5.34
N SER A 24 0.90 -27.48 6.38
CA SER A 24 1.59 -26.26 6.80
C SER A 24 1.64 -26.22 8.33
N PRO A 25 2.76 -25.75 8.92
CA PRO A 25 2.93 -25.71 10.38
C PRO A 25 1.96 -24.75 11.08
N SER A 26 1.42 -23.76 10.36
CA SER A 26 0.42 -22.83 10.84
C SER A 26 -0.44 -22.33 9.69
N TRP A 27 -1.69 -22.00 10.01
CA TRP A 27 -2.56 -21.24 9.11
C TRP A 27 -1.97 -19.87 8.77
N SER A 28 -2.10 -19.45 7.52
CA SER A 28 -1.77 -18.11 7.03
C SER A 28 -2.82 -17.65 6.01
N PRO A 29 -3.23 -16.36 6.00
CA PRO A 29 -4.06 -15.80 4.93
C PRO A 29 -3.44 -15.97 3.54
N GLU A 30 -2.11 -16.03 3.45
CA GLU A 30 -1.36 -16.19 2.19
C GLU A 30 -1.58 -17.54 1.52
N TRP A 31 -2.25 -18.49 2.18
CA TRP A 31 -2.72 -19.71 1.51
C TRP A 31 -3.71 -19.43 0.38
N TYR A 32 -4.33 -18.25 0.39
CA TYR A 32 -5.35 -17.84 -0.58
C TYR A 32 -4.83 -16.84 -1.62
N TYR A 33 -3.61 -16.31 -1.45
CA TYR A 33 -3.05 -15.31 -2.36
C TYR A 33 -1.53 -15.22 -2.26
N ASP A 34 -0.87 -14.94 -3.38
CA ASP A 34 0.54 -14.55 -3.42
C ASP A 34 0.71 -13.06 -3.77
N PRO A 35 1.77 -12.40 -3.30
CA PRO A 35 2.14 -11.08 -3.79
C PRO A 35 2.39 -11.08 -5.30
N TYR A 36 1.90 -10.06 -6.00
CA TYR A 36 2.16 -9.86 -7.43
C TYR A 36 2.96 -8.58 -7.68
N LEU A 37 4.02 -8.71 -8.47
CA LEU A 37 4.88 -7.59 -8.86
C LEU A 37 4.57 -7.20 -10.31
N MET A 38 3.78 -6.14 -10.50
CA MET A 38 3.36 -5.70 -11.84
C MET A 38 4.57 -5.26 -12.69
N PRO A 39 4.74 -5.79 -13.92
CA PRO A 39 5.75 -5.31 -14.86
C PRO A 39 5.52 -3.84 -15.23
N GLY A 40 6.59 -3.05 -15.30
CA GLY A 40 6.51 -1.62 -15.66
C GLY A 40 5.96 -0.69 -14.57
N ARG A 41 5.71 -1.20 -13.35
CA ARG A 41 5.25 -0.40 -12.22
C ARG A 41 6.27 0.68 -11.83
N ARG A 42 5.79 1.87 -11.48
CA ARG A 42 6.63 2.94 -10.90
C ARG A 42 7.09 2.50 -9.51
N MET A 43 8.34 2.74 -9.17
CA MET A 43 8.98 2.15 -7.98
C MET A 43 9.78 3.19 -7.20
N ASN A 44 9.61 3.22 -5.89
CA ASN A 44 10.65 3.66 -4.97
C ASN A 44 11.67 2.53 -4.83
N VAL A 45 12.79 2.63 -5.55
CA VAL A 45 13.82 1.58 -5.59
C VAL A 45 14.48 1.38 -4.23
N ASP A 46 14.66 2.44 -3.44
CA ASP A 46 15.30 2.37 -2.12
C ASP A 46 14.50 1.54 -1.11
N LYS A 47 13.16 1.56 -1.23
CA LYS A 47 12.24 0.82 -0.35
C LYS A 47 11.70 -0.46 -0.98
N GLY A 48 11.88 -0.65 -2.28
CA GLY A 48 11.23 -1.73 -3.04
C GLY A 48 9.71 -1.59 -3.10
N TRP A 49 9.17 -0.37 -3.01
CA TRP A 49 7.74 -0.10 -2.94
C TRP A 49 7.20 0.48 -4.25
N GLU A 50 6.08 -0.07 -4.72
CA GLU A 50 5.36 0.51 -5.86
C GLU A 50 4.81 1.89 -5.52
N ILE A 51 4.83 2.81 -6.47
CA ILE A 51 4.20 4.12 -6.37
C ILE A 51 2.97 4.10 -7.28
N TYR A 52 1.78 4.16 -6.68
CA TYR A 52 0.49 4.19 -7.39
C TYR A 52 -0.49 5.11 -6.66
N PRO A 53 -0.41 6.44 -6.89
CA PRO A 53 -1.19 7.42 -6.14
C PRO A 53 -2.71 7.33 -6.41
N GLU A 54 -3.13 6.78 -7.55
CA GLU A 54 -4.53 6.59 -7.90
C GLU A 54 -5.29 5.73 -6.87
N ALA A 55 -4.61 4.87 -6.11
CA ALA A 55 -5.23 4.09 -5.04
C ALA A 55 -5.86 4.95 -3.93
N VAL A 56 -5.40 6.19 -3.71
CA VAL A 56 -6.03 7.12 -2.75
C VAL A 56 -7.44 7.48 -3.20
N TYR A 57 -7.65 7.64 -4.51
CA TYR A 57 -8.97 7.87 -5.07
C TYR A 57 -9.87 6.64 -4.88
N ASP A 58 -9.34 5.43 -5.13
CA ASP A 58 -10.09 4.20 -4.91
C ASP A 58 -10.50 4.02 -3.43
N ILE A 59 -9.62 4.38 -2.49
CA ILE A 59 -9.93 4.41 -1.05
C ILE A 59 -11.07 5.40 -0.77
N ALA A 60 -11.01 6.61 -1.35
CA ALA A 60 -12.05 7.62 -1.16
C ALA A 60 -13.42 7.14 -1.67
N ILE A 61 -13.46 6.51 -2.85
CA ILE A 61 -14.68 5.90 -3.40
C ILE A 61 -15.18 4.76 -2.51
N LYS A 62 -14.27 3.92 -1.99
CA LYS A 62 -14.64 2.83 -1.09
C LYS A 62 -15.30 3.36 0.20
N MET A 63 -14.73 4.40 0.81
CA MET A 63 -15.31 5.03 2.00
C MET A 63 -16.68 5.62 1.72
N ARG A 64 -16.85 6.30 0.57
CA ARG A 64 -18.12 6.87 0.14
C ARG A 64 -19.21 5.82 -0.05
N ASP A 65 -18.89 4.73 -0.75
CA ASP A 65 -19.91 3.80 -1.25
C ASP A 65 -20.18 2.62 -0.30
N HIS A 66 -19.23 2.28 0.58
CA HIS A 66 -19.30 1.06 1.40
C HIS A 66 -19.15 1.27 2.90
N TYR A 67 -18.85 2.48 3.36
CA TYR A 67 -18.66 2.79 4.79
C TYR A 67 -19.48 4.01 5.21
N ASP A 68 -20.69 4.14 4.65
CA ASP A 68 -21.67 5.21 4.93
C ASP A 68 -21.10 6.63 4.80
N ASN A 69 -19.98 6.78 4.07
CA ASN A 69 -19.25 8.01 3.92
C ASN A 69 -18.96 8.72 5.26
N ILE A 70 -18.64 7.95 6.32
CA ILE A 70 -18.25 8.53 7.62
C ILE A 70 -17.08 9.50 7.46
N PRO A 71 -16.95 10.54 8.31
CA PRO A 71 -15.81 11.45 8.25
C PRO A 71 -14.49 10.68 8.35
N TRP A 72 -13.56 10.98 7.45
CA TRP A 72 -12.25 10.33 7.43
C TRP A 72 -11.18 11.27 6.90
N PHE A 73 -9.92 10.94 7.18
CA PHE A 73 -8.76 11.66 6.66
C PHE A 73 -7.63 10.68 6.37
N LEU A 74 -6.73 11.08 5.45
CA LEU A 74 -5.51 10.34 5.17
C LEU A 74 -4.49 10.65 6.27
N SER A 75 -4.30 9.72 7.21
CA SER A 75 -3.49 9.93 8.42
C SER A 75 -2.00 9.70 8.21
N GLU A 76 -1.62 8.91 7.21
CA GLU A 76 -0.23 8.68 6.83
C GLU A 76 -0.13 8.51 5.32
N ASN A 77 0.76 9.31 4.73
CA ASN A 77 1.16 9.19 3.34
C ASN A 77 2.54 9.84 3.17
N GLY A 78 3.53 9.03 2.82
CA GLY A 78 4.89 9.54 2.62
C GLY A 78 5.76 8.63 1.77
N VAL A 79 6.93 9.14 1.42
CA VAL A 79 7.96 8.37 0.71
C VAL A 79 9.31 8.60 1.38
N GLY A 80 9.88 7.55 1.94
CA GLY A 80 11.24 7.60 2.50
C GLY A 80 12.28 7.35 1.41
N ILE A 81 13.30 8.19 1.33
CA ILE A 81 14.42 8.07 0.39
C ILE A 81 15.71 7.88 1.19
N SER A 82 16.64 7.05 0.70
CA SER A 82 17.93 6.86 1.40
C SER A 82 18.90 7.97 1.03
N GLY A 83 19.62 8.53 2.00
CA GLY A 83 20.62 9.57 1.77
C GLY A 83 20.03 10.91 1.35
N GLU A 84 18.97 11.35 2.05
CA GLU A 84 18.23 12.59 1.78
C GLU A 84 19.13 13.84 1.74
N ASP A 85 20.28 13.82 2.40
CA ASP A 85 21.29 14.89 2.36
C ASP A 85 21.75 15.25 0.94
N ARG A 86 21.65 14.33 -0.02
CA ARG A 86 21.99 14.59 -1.43
C ARG A 86 21.01 15.54 -2.13
N TYR A 87 19.85 15.75 -1.54
CA TYR A 87 18.77 16.58 -2.07
C TYR A 87 18.55 17.86 -1.25
N ARG A 88 19.37 18.09 -0.21
CA ARG A 88 19.39 19.36 0.53
C ARG A 88 20.02 20.44 -0.32
N ASP A 89 19.38 21.61 -0.37
CA ASP A 89 19.98 22.80 -0.95
C ASP A 89 20.77 23.59 0.12
N GLU A 90 21.33 24.75 -0.27
CA GLU A 90 22.12 25.60 0.64
C GLU A 90 21.33 26.09 1.87
N THR A 91 20.00 25.98 1.84
CA THR A 91 19.09 26.40 2.90
C THR A 91 18.53 25.27 3.76
N GLY A 92 18.86 24.01 3.42
CA GLY A 92 18.52 22.81 4.20
C GLY A 92 17.20 22.19 3.77
#